data_AF-A0A314YHA2-F1
#
_entry.id   AF-A0A314YHA2-F1
#
_cell.length_a   1.000
_cell.length_b   1.000
_cell.length_c   1.000
_cell.angle_alpha   90.00
_cell.angle_beta   90.00
_cell.angle_gamma   90.00
#
_symmetry.space_group_name_H-M   'P 1'
#
loop_
_entity.id
_entity.type
_entity.pdbx_description
1 polymer ?
#
loop_
_entity_poly.entity_id
_entity_poly.type
_entity_poly.pdbx_seq_one_letter_code
_entity_poly.pdbx_strand_id
1 'polypeptide(L)'
;MVKELQHIDDWSLRRICDYLKPKIFKENEMVVEAGQPLNAMLIIIAGSMQAYQPIKVAGEACSSTSFETLDKGMFVGEQLLDWAAKTKTFNDQPVSFKTIRCSKKVEAFALTVVDLKTLVHSRYIFPMKSKGKA
;
A
#
# COMPACT_ATOMS: atom_id res chain seq x y z
N MET A 1 -13.24 6.44 5.75
CA MET A 1 -13.61 5.92 4.41
C MET A 1 -12.68 6.57 3.41
N VAL A 2 -11.85 5.75 2.76
CA VAL A 2 -10.69 6.12 1.90
C VAL A 2 -11.18 7.06 0.79
N LYS A 3 -10.75 8.33 0.80
CA LYS A 3 -11.15 9.34 -0.21
C LYS A 3 -10.53 9.04 -1.58
N GLU A 4 -9.50 8.22 -1.59
CA GLU A 4 -8.69 7.84 -2.74
C GLU A 4 -9.42 6.87 -3.68
N LEU A 5 -10.37 6.08 -3.16
CA LEU A 5 -11.20 5.17 -3.97
C LEU A 5 -12.37 5.89 -4.65
N GLN A 6 -12.72 7.12 -4.25
CA GLN A 6 -13.90 7.83 -4.77
C GLN A 6 -13.71 8.36 -6.20
N HIS A 7 -12.47 8.47 -6.66
CA HIS A 7 -12.13 8.94 -8.01
C HIS A 7 -11.75 7.80 -8.97
N ILE A 8 -11.70 6.56 -8.48
CA ILE A 8 -11.50 5.39 -9.32
C ILE A 8 -12.88 4.94 -9.77
N ASP A 9 -13.11 4.96 -11.09
CA ASP A 9 -14.35 4.48 -11.67
C ASP A 9 -14.62 2.99 -11.34
N ASP A 10 -15.90 2.59 -11.35
CA ASP A 10 -16.33 1.25 -10.96
C ASP A 10 -15.66 0.13 -11.78
N TRP A 11 -15.29 0.42 -13.03
CA TRP A 11 -14.66 -0.55 -13.92
C TRP A 11 -13.18 -0.77 -13.57
N SER A 12 -12.49 0.28 -13.14
CA SER A 12 -11.12 0.22 -12.62
C SER A 12 -11.06 -0.49 -11.27
N LEU A 13 -12.05 -0.26 -10.39
CA LEU A 13 -12.16 -1.01 -9.14
C LEU A 13 -12.35 -2.51 -9.37
N ARG A 14 -13.27 -2.89 -10.28
CA ARG A 14 -13.45 -4.30 -10.67
C ARG A 14 -12.16 -4.92 -11.17
N ARG A 15 -11.42 -4.18 -11.99
CA ARG A 15 -10.15 -4.67 -12.54
C ARG A 15 -9.07 -4.80 -11.48
N ILE A 16 -9.00 -3.91 -10.50
CA ILE A 16 -8.09 -4.07 -9.35
C ILE A 16 -8.45 -5.35 -8.58
N CYS A 17 -9.75 -5.61 -8.37
CA CYS A 17 -10.21 -6.81 -7.67
C CYS A 17 -9.77 -8.10 -8.36
N ASP A 18 -9.71 -8.14 -9.69
CA ASP A 18 -9.24 -9.32 -10.45
C ASP A 18 -7.75 -9.66 -10.17
N TYR A 19 -6.96 -8.70 -9.69
CA TYR A 19 -5.53 -8.87 -9.40
C TYR A 19 -5.25 -9.01 -7.90
N LEU A 20 -6.25 -8.85 -7.04
CA LEU A 20 -6.09 -9.05 -5.59
C LEU A 20 -5.90 -10.54 -5.30
N LYS A 21 -4.73 -10.89 -4.76
CA LYS A 21 -4.40 -12.27 -4.39
C LYS A 21 -4.45 -12.43 -2.87
N PRO A 22 -5.10 -13.49 -2.34
CA PRO A 22 -5.08 -13.72 -0.91
C PRO A 22 -3.64 -13.98 -0.43
N LYS A 23 -3.29 -13.41 0.72
CA LYS A 23 -2.00 -13.57 1.37
C LYS A 23 -2.20 -13.73 2.87
N ILE A 24 -1.51 -14.72 3.44
CA ILE A 24 -1.52 -15.00 4.87
C ILE A 24 -0.14 -14.65 5.42
N PHE A 25 -0.14 -13.91 6.51
CA PHE A 25 1.06 -13.60 7.30
C PHE A 25 0.94 -14.26 8.66
N LYS A 26 2.05 -14.83 9.12
CA LYS A 26 2.14 -15.43 10.46
C LYS A 26 2.22 -14.32 11.50
N GLU A 27 1.85 -14.68 12.73
CA GLU A 27 2.12 -13.82 13.87
C GLU A 27 3.61 -13.49 13.94
N ASN A 28 3.93 -12.25 14.31
CA ASN A 28 5.30 -11.74 14.42
C ASN A 28 6.07 -11.69 13.09
N GLU A 29 5.43 -11.92 11.95
CA GLU A 29 6.05 -11.77 10.62
C GLU A 29 6.25 -10.30 10.27
N MET A 30 7.42 -9.97 9.73
CA MET A 30 7.73 -8.64 9.21
C MET A 30 7.09 -8.48 7.83
N VAL A 31 6.26 -7.45 7.67
CA VAL A 31 5.50 -7.21 6.45
C VAL A 31 6.18 -6.14 5.60
N VAL A 32 6.65 -5.07 6.25
CA VAL A 32 7.36 -3.95 5.62
C VAL A 32 8.44 -3.47 6.59
N GLU A 33 9.61 -3.13 6.07
CA GLU A 33 10.68 -2.51 6.84
C GLU A 33 10.85 -1.04 6.40
N ALA A 34 11.06 -0.15 7.36
CA ALA A 34 11.33 1.26 7.06
C ALA A 34 12.59 1.41 6.21
N GLY A 35 12.54 2.29 5.21
CA GLY A 35 13.62 2.49 4.24
C GLY A 35 13.62 1.49 3.08
N GLN A 36 12.78 0.46 3.10
CA GLN A 36 12.64 -0.48 1.97
C GLN A 36 11.54 -0.05 0.99
N PRO A 37 11.70 -0.31 -0.32
CA PRO A 37 10.64 -0.13 -1.31
C PRO A 37 9.39 -0.97 -0.98
N LEU A 38 8.22 -0.39 -1.17
CA LEU A 38 6.95 -1.09 -0.98
C LEU A 38 6.65 -2.03 -2.14
N ASN A 39 6.58 -3.34 -1.88
CA ASN A 39 6.40 -4.34 -2.93
C ASN A 39 4.94 -4.71 -3.23
N ALA A 40 4.02 -4.40 -2.30
CA ALA A 40 2.60 -4.66 -2.47
C ALA A 40 1.76 -3.71 -1.59
N MET A 41 0.56 -3.41 -2.06
CA MET A 41 -0.51 -2.85 -1.24
C MET A 41 -1.29 -4.01 -0.61
N LEU A 42 -1.60 -3.91 0.68
CA LEU A 42 -2.36 -4.93 1.40
C LEU A 42 -3.68 -4.37 1.91
N ILE A 43 -4.72 -5.18 1.87
CA ILE A 43 -6.05 -4.92 2.46
C ILE A 43 -6.27 -5.95 3.55
N ILE A 44 -6.31 -5.54 4.82
CA ILE A 44 -6.45 -6.45 5.95
C ILE A 44 -7.91 -6.94 6.00
N ILE A 45 -8.12 -8.25 5.96
CA ILE A 45 -9.47 -8.86 6.07
C ILE A 45 -9.69 -9.60 7.39
N ALA A 46 -8.61 -10.03 8.05
CA ALA A 46 -8.63 -10.58 9.41
C ALA A 46 -7.27 -10.43 10.10
N GLY A 47 -7.27 -10.39 11.44
CA GLY A 47 -6.06 -10.17 12.25
C GLY A 47 -5.72 -8.68 12.43
N SER A 48 -4.52 -8.41 12.94
CA SER A 48 -4.01 -7.05 13.09
C SER A 48 -2.48 -6.97 12.94
N MET A 49 -2.02 -5.80 12.54
CA MET A 49 -0.61 -5.45 12.41
C MET A 49 -0.30 -4.22 13.28
N GLN A 50 0.98 -4.02 13.58
CA GLN A 50 1.50 -2.83 14.25
C GLN A 50 2.46 -2.12 13.32
N ALA A 51 2.22 -0.83 13.11
CA ALA A 51 3.07 0.04 12.31
C ALA A 51 3.86 0.97 13.25
N TYR A 52 5.17 0.76 13.28
CA TYR A 52 6.13 1.52 14.07
C TYR A 52 6.71 2.63 13.22
N GLN A 53 6.68 3.85 13.75
CA GLN A 53 7.36 4.98 13.11
C GLN A 53 8.89 4.84 13.32
N PRO A 54 9.74 5.29 12.39
CA PRO A 54 11.16 5.34 12.60
C PRO A 54 11.42 6.36 13.69
N ILE A 55 12.23 5.98 14.66
CA ILE A 55 12.61 6.85 15.76
C ILE A 55 13.41 8.02 15.14
N LYS A 56 12.81 9.21 15.08
CA LYS A 56 13.57 10.44 14.83
C LYS A 56 14.35 10.74 16.12
N VAL A 57 15.59 10.28 16.24
CA VAL A 57 16.45 10.76 17.33
C VAL A 57 17.32 11.91 16.83
N ALA A 58 16.89 13.13 17.14
CA ALA A 58 17.82 14.18 17.48
C ALA A 58 17.61 14.48 18.98
N GLY A 59 18.31 13.75 19.85
CA GLY A 59 18.58 14.18 21.22
C GLY A 59 17.86 13.47 22.38
N GLU A 60 16.71 12.81 22.19
CA GLU A 60 15.97 12.24 23.33
C GLU A 60 15.66 10.75 23.16
N ALA A 61 16.17 9.95 24.10
CA ALA A 61 15.78 8.56 24.28
C ALA A 61 14.34 8.49 24.79
N CYS A 62 13.37 8.53 23.89
CA CYS A 62 11.97 8.31 24.26
C CYS A 62 11.66 6.81 24.33
N SER A 63 11.50 6.31 25.56
CA SER A 63 11.07 4.95 25.89
C SER A 63 9.56 4.71 25.64
N SER A 64 9.02 5.25 24.54
CA SER A 64 7.66 4.96 24.10
C SER A 64 7.73 4.45 22.67
N THR A 65 7.61 3.14 22.51
CA THR A 65 7.45 2.49 21.20
C THR A 65 6.03 2.80 20.73
N SER A 66 5.78 4.03 20.28
CA SER A 66 4.48 4.39 19.72
C SER A 66 4.28 3.59 18.43
N PHE A 67 3.21 2.80 18.42
CA PHE A 67 2.78 2.07 17.23
C PHE A 67 1.33 2.41 16.93
N GLU A 68 1.02 2.43 15.65
CA GLU A 68 -0.34 2.45 15.15
C GLU A 68 -0.81 1.01 14.95
N THR A 69 -2.03 0.69 15.37
CA THR A 69 -2.63 -0.63 15.09
C THR A 69 -3.37 -0.56 13.77
N LEU A 70 -3.09 -1.51 12.88
CA LEU A 70 -3.77 -1.67 11.60
C LEU A 70 -4.68 -2.89 11.69
N ASP A 71 -5.98 -2.65 11.71
CA ASP A 71 -7.02 -3.67 11.87
C ASP A 71 -7.71 -4.00 10.54
N LYS A 72 -8.67 -4.93 10.60
CA LYS A 72 -9.54 -5.28 9.49
C LYS A 72 -10.14 -4.04 8.80
N GLY A 73 -10.02 -3.99 7.48
CA GLY A 73 -10.48 -2.89 6.64
C GLY A 73 -9.46 -1.76 6.46
N MET A 74 -8.32 -1.81 7.16
CA MET A 74 -7.20 -0.89 6.95
C MET A 74 -6.24 -1.41 5.88
N PHE A 75 -5.41 -0.49 5.39
CA PHE A 75 -4.51 -0.71 4.27
C PHE A 75 -3.05 -0.60 4.70
N VAL A 76 -2.18 -1.27 3.95
CA VAL A 76 -0.74 -1.05 4.00
C VAL A 76 -0.28 -0.69 2.60
N GLY A 77 0.48 0.40 2.48
CA GLY A 77 1.07 0.80 1.21
C GLY A 77 0.08 1.40 0.22
N GLU A 78 -1.00 2.05 0.67
CA GLU A 78 -1.96 2.70 -0.24
C GLU A 78 -1.33 3.73 -1.18
N GLN A 79 -0.15 4.29 -0.84
CA GLN A 79 0.58 5.19 -1.73
C GLN A 79 1.00 4.54 -3.06
N LEU A 80 1.01 3.20 -3.15
CA LEU A 80 1.28 2.51 -4.39
C LEU A 80 0.21 2.77 -5.46
N LEU A 81 -1.04 3.02 -5.07
CA LEU A 81 -2.11 3.37 -6.02
C LEU A 81 -1.85 4.73 -6.67
N ASP A 82 -1.55 5.74 -5.85
CA ASP A 82 -1.26 7.09 -6.32
C ASP A 82 0.03 7.12 -7.17
N TRP A 83 1.05 6.39 -6.75
CA TRP A 83 2.27 6.21 -7.52
C TRP A 83 1.99 5.57 -8.88
N ALA A 84 1.26 4.46 -8.92
CA ALA A 84 0.91 3.79 -10.16
C ALA A 84 0.10 4.68 -11.12
N ALA A 85 -0.76 5.55 -10.59
CA ALA A 85 -1.55 6.50 -11.37
C ALA A 85 -0.71 7.62 -12.00
N LYS A 86 0.35 8.07 -11.33
CA LYS A 86 1.14 9.25 -11.71
C LYS A 86 2.43 8.90 -12.44
N THR A 87 3.03 7.76 -12.14
CA THR A 87 4.35 7.41 -12.66
C THR A 87 4.31 7.09 -14.15
N LYS A 88 5.33 7.56 -14.89
CA LYS A 88 5.49 7.29 -16.33
C LYS A 88 6.54 6.22 -16.62
N THR A 89 7.46 6.01 -15.68
CA THR A 89 8.66 5.18 -15.85
C THR A 89 8.78 4.08 -14.81
N PHE A 90 7.98 4.14 -13.72
CA PHE A 90 8.00 3.20 -12.59
C PHE A 90 9.36 3.05 -11.88
N ASN A 91 10.26 4.03 -12.04
CA ASN A 91 11.59 4.02 -11.42
C ASN A 91 11.60 4.64 -10.00
N ASP A 92 10.51 5.29 -9.62
CA ASP A 92 10.33 6.05 -8.38
C ASP A 92 9.41 5.32 -7.38
N GLN A 93 9.60 4.01 -7.24
CA GLN A 93 8.78 3.17 -6.35
C GLN A 93 8.78 3.73 -4.91
N PRO A 94 7.60 3.91 -4.29
CA PRO A 94 7.50 4.45 -2.94
C PRO A 94 8.27 3.61 -1.92
N VAL A 95 9.02 4.30 -1.06
CA VAL A 95 9.72 3.71 0.07
C VAL A 95 8.87 3.82 1.32
N SER A 96 8.83 2.77 2.13
CA SER A 96 8.12 2.81 3.39
C SER A 96 8.87 3.68 4.39
N PHE A 97 8.14 4.55 5.09
CA PHE A 97 8.64 5.26 6.26
C PHE A 97 8.22 4.58 7.56
N LYS A 98 7.57 3.41 7.55
CA LYS A 98 7.20 2.68 8.76
C LYS A 98 7.70 1.25 8.69
N THR A 99 8.01 0.67 9.84
CA THR A 99 8.21 -0.77 9.98
C THR A 99 6.88 -1.39 10.41
N ILE A 100 6.40 -2.39 9.69
CA ILE A 100 5.09 -3.01 9.91
C ILE A 100 5.30 -4.48 10.19
N ARG A 101 4.78 -4.92 11.34
CA ARG A 101 4.86 -6.30 11.80
C ARG A 101 3.48 -6.82 12.18
N CYS A 102 3.23 -8.09 11.93
CA CYS A 102 2.00 -8.75 12.37
C CYS A 102 2.00 -8.94 13.88
N SER A 103 0.99 -8.44 14.58
CA SER A 103 0.80 -8.69 16.02
C SER A 103 0.04 -9.98 16.27
N LYS A 104 -0.70 -10.48 15.28
CA LYS A 104 -1.39 -11.78 15.23
C LYS A 104 -1.28 -12.37 13.83
N LYS A 105 -1.74 -13.60 13.60
CA LYS A 105 -1.96 -14.10 12.22
C LYS A 105 -2.84 -13.10 11.46
N VAL A 106 -2.42 -12.70 10.27
CA VAL A 106 -3.17 -11.77 9.41
C VAL A 106 -3.52 -12.44 8.10
N GLU A 107 -4.76 -12.24 7.66
CA GLU A 107 -5.22 -12.56 6.33
C GLU A 107 -5.49 -11.24 5.61
N ALA A 108 -4.94 -11.10 4.41
CA ALA A 108 -5.05 -9.90 3.61
C ALA A 108 -5.19 -10.22 2.13
N PHE A 109 -5.73 -9.28 1.36
CA PHE A 109 -5.54 -9.27 -0.08
C PHE A 109 -4.33 -8.44 -0.43
N ALA A 110 -3.49 -8.95 -1.32
CA ALA A 110 -2.29 -8.28 -1.81
C ALA A 110 -2.46 -7.88 -3.28
N LEU A 111 -2.13 -6.63 -3.57
CA LEU A 111 -1.95 -6.12 -4.92
C LEU A 111 -0.47 -5.77 -5.09
N THR A 112 0.26 -6.58 -5.87
CA THR A 112 1.71 -6.40 -6.01
C THR A 112 2.06 -5.24 -6.94
N VAL A 113 3.27 -4.71 -6.81
CA VAL A 113 3.81 -3.72 -7.76
C VAL A 113 3.82 -4.25 -9.18
N VAL A 114 4.07 -5.56 -9.38
CA VAL A 114 4.03 -6.18 -10.70
C VAL A 114 2.62 -6.16 -11.27
N ASP A 115 1.63 -6.56 -10.46
CA ASP A 115 0.22 -6.53 -10.85
C ASP A 115 -0.24 -5.08 -11.15
N LEU A 116 0.17 -4.10 -10.33
CA LEU A 116 -0.09 -2.68 -10.58
C LEU A 116 0.52 -2.17 -11.88
N LYS A 117 1.77 -2.54 -12.18
CA LYS A 117 2.41 -2.18 -13.45
C LYS A 117 1.61 -2.75 -14.63
N THR A 118 1.15 -3.99 -14.55
CA THR A 118 0.32 -4.60 -15.59
C THR A 118 -1.00 -3.85 -15.77
N LEU A 119 -1.65 -3.49 -14.67
CA LEU A 119 -2.90 -2.72 -14.68
C LEU A 119 -2.75 -1.35 -15.37
N VAL A 120 -1.67 -0.63 -15.05
CA VAL A 120 -1.42 0.70 -15.65
C VAL A 120 -1.05 0.59 -17.13
N HIS A 121 -0.18 -0.36 -17.51
CA HIS A 121 0.20 -0.55 -18.91
C HIS A 121 -0.98 -0.99 -19.79
N SER A 122 -1.99 -1.62 -19.20
CA SER A 122 -3.22 -1.96 -19.91
C SER A 122 -3.94 -0.71 -20.47
N ARG A 123 -3.58 0.53 -20.11
CA ARG A 123 -4.15 1.82 -20.58
C ARG A 123 -5.63 2.06 -20.28
N TYR A 124 -6.31 1.13 -19.64
CA TYR A 124 -7.63 1.35 -19.06
C TYR A 124 -7.47 1.18 -17.56
N ILE A 125 -7.05 2.20 -16.81
CA ILE A 125 -7.46 2.39 -15.39
C ILE A 125 -7.45 3.90 -15.09
N PHE A 126 -6.47 4.63 -15.62
CA PHE A 126 -6.40 6.08 -15.44
C PHE A 126 -6.64 6.76 -16.79
N PRO A 127 -7.71 7.56 -16.96
CA PRO A 127 -7.88 8.33 -18.17
C PRO A 127 -6.66 9.23 -18.32
N MET A 128 -5.86 8.98 -19.36
CA MET A 128 -4.84 9.93 -19.77
C MET A 128 -5.57 11.24 -20.05
N LYS A 129 -5.38 12.27 -19.21
CA LYS A 129 -5.76 13.63 -19.59
C LYS A 129 -4.98 13.96 -20.87
N SER A 130 -5.64 13.87 -22.01
CA SER A 130 -5.16 14.46 -23.25
C SER A 130 -4.98 15.95 -22.98
N LYS A 131 -3.75 16.47 -23.13
CA LYS A 131 -3.52 17.90 -23.15
C LYS A 131 -4.41 18.50 -24.24
N GLY A 132 -5.36 19.34 -23.85
CA GLY A 132 -6.01 20.25 -24.78
C GLY A 132 -4.95 21.14 -25.38
N LYS A 133 -4.77 21.04 -26.70
CA LYS A 133 -4.17 22.13 -27.48
C LYS A 133 -5.17 23.27 -27.48
N ALA A 134 -4.74 24.44 -27.02
CA ALA A 134 -5.22 25.74 -27.47
C ALA A 134 -3.97 26.55 -27.76
#